data_AF-A0A2I1HLL2-F1
#
_entry.id   AF-A0A2I1HLL2-F1
#
_cell.length_a   1.000
_cell.length_b   1.000
_cell.length_c   1.000
_cell.angle_alpha   90.00
_cell.angle_beta   90.00
_cell.angle_gamma   90.00
#
_symmetry.space_group_name_H-M   'P 1'
#
loop_
_entity.id
_entity.type
_entity.pdbx_description
1 polymer ?
#
loop_
_entity_poly.entity_id
_entity_poly.type
_entity_poly.pdbx_seq_one_letter_code
_entity_poly.pdbx_strand_id
1 'polypeptide(L)'
;MSSFIQRIFKGLLMDDLFMGKIEIPTSSFNTEINQQNQRILLFQVERQQLFNLLIYNNEIISLLERWKNDIKNIILKSMPKRKGNLWTTTWISHLETCLNNYLCSGIWFQQFQEIIIPHSQSSLMTKRLVAYFLINRVLEETIRGDHCENKSIQEQADPTLIPKTIITLNRVEASKFSYIVGWVLFKLIKRDYLMNSHPKFSVMCILLRSLCTEKVEYVLETKSQTTIIIPGSEFVQFMYRLESLVIELFEKHNELGPNILRYVENSLLTNLHLNQTFIQILKSSNGENNSELENEDCKFIYERCVLIYMKSRQKTWRSVNNYIPEKGTASLRESLKVMNHNHPTTALNENKKPTIIKKVNLPTNPTHALEQLRIWAQLEGAEESFAKMFTVSELLWLVRAFGVSTAYKRKQKLVPIVISNLKNKTLFIEEALEKNAIFME
;
A
#
# COMPACT_ATOMS: atom_id res chain seq x y z
N MET A 1 3.56 21.31 13.45
CA MET A 1 3.37 19.85 13.60
C MET A 1 4.65 19.14 13.20
N SER A 2 5.14 18.18 13.99
CA SER A 2 6.33 17.38 13.63
C SER A 2 6.03 16.45 12.45
N SER A 3 7.06 16.01 11.72
CA SER A 3 6.92 15.07 10.59
C SER A 3 6.29 13.73 11.02
N PHE A 4 6.50 13.34 12.27
CA PHE A 4 5.88 12.17 12.89
C PHE A 4 4.37 12.33 13.03
N ILE A 5 3.94 13.46 13.59
CA ILE A 5 2.52 13.76 13.81
C ILE A 5 1.78 13.91 12.48
N GLN A 6 2.41 14.54 11.48
CA GLN A 6 1.85 14.63 10.13
C GLN A 6 1.61 13.25 9.51
N ARG A 7 2.54 12.30 9.69
CA ARG A 7 2.40 10.94 9.18
C ARG A 7 1.25 10.19 9.84
N ILE A 8 1.05 10.35 11.14
CA ILE A 8 -0.09 9.75 11.87
C ILE A 8 -1.41 10.25 11.29
N PHE A 9 -1.60 11.57 11.22
CA PHE A 9 -2.88 12.13 10.75
C PHE A 9 -3.10 11.90 9.26
N LYS A 10 -2.05 11.98 8.43
CA LYS A 10 -2.14 11.63 7.00
C LYS A 10 -2.49 10.14 6.81
N GLY A 11 -1.88 9.26 7.61
CA GLY A 11 -2.18 7.83 7.60
C GLY A 11 -3.65 7.56 7.91
N LEU A 12 -4.20 8.20 8.94
CA LEU A 12 -5.62 8.10 9.29
C LEU A 12 -6.55 8.69 8.24
N LEU A 13 -6.17 9.82 7.62
CA LEU A 13 -6.93 10.44 6.54
C LEU A 13 -7.09 9.53 5.31
N MET A 14 -6.07 8.71 5.04
CA MET A 14 -6.02 7.79 3.91
C MET A 14 -6.55 6.39 4.24
N ASP A 15 -6.96 6.16 5.50
CA ASP A 15 -7.42 4.86 5.97
C ASP A 15 -8.92 4.72 5.75
N ASP A 16 -9.31 3.89 4.77
CA ASP A 16 -10.72 3.67 4.43
C ASP A 16 -11.53 3.05 5.60
N LEU A 17 -10.90 2.33 6.53
CA LEU A 17 -11.61 1.81 7.71
C LEU A 17 -11.90 2.94 8.71
N PHE A 18 -11.09 4.00 8.70
CA PHE A 18 -11.25 5.16 9.57
C PHE A 18 -12.09 6.27 8.93
N MET A 19 -11.79 6.67 7.69
CA MET A 19 -12.44 7.79 6.98
C MET A 19 -13.44 7.35 5.90
N GLY A 20 -13.48 6.07 5.57
CA GLY A 20 -14.43 5.56 4.58
C GLY A 20 -15.87 5.81 5.01
N LYS A 21 -16.65 6.34 4.08
CA LYS A 21 -18.10 6.44 4.20
C LYS A 21 -18.72 5.22 3.54
N ILE A 22 -19.46 4.45 4.32
CA ILE A 22 -20.35 3.41 3.80
C ILE A 22 -21.55 4.14 3.20
N GLU A 23 -21.89 3.86 1.94
CA GLU A 23 -23.14 4.34 1.35
C GLU A 23 -24.30 3.57 1.99
N ILE A 24 -25.13 4.29 2.73
CA ILE A 24 -26.24 3.71 3.48
C ILE A 24 -27.52 3.94 2.67
N PRO A 25 -28.26 2.88 2.30
CA PRO A 25 -29.53 3.03 1.58
C PRO A 25 -30.52 3.88 2.38
N THR A 26 -31.10 4.88 1.74
CA THR A 26 -32.06 5.85 2.33
C THR A 26 -33.39 5.21 2.74
N SER A 27 -33.70 4.02 2.23
CA SER A 27 -34.91 3.27 2.59
C SER A 27 -34.64 1.77 2.51
N SER A 28 -34.88 1.06 3.61
CA SER A 28 -35.06 -0.40 3.60
C SER A 28 -36.48 -0.75 4.04
N PHE A 29 -36.97 -1.92 3.60
CA PHE A 29 -38.29 -2.43 3.98
C PHE A 29 -38.39 -2.84 5.46
N ASN A 30 -37.30 -2.75 6.21
CA ASN A 30 -37.24 -3.16 7.62
C ASN A 30 -36.87 -1.96 8.51
N THR A 31 -37.76 -1.63 9.44
CA THR A 31 -37.60 -0.52 10.39
C THR A 31 -36.37 -0.68 11.29
N GLU A 32 -35.99 -1.90 11.64
CA GLU A 32 -34.80 -2.19 12.45
C GLU A 32 -33.51 -1.96 11.65
N ILE A 33 -33.50 -2.34 10.37
CA ILE A 33 -32.38 -2.05 9.46
C ILE A 33 -32.24 -0.54 9.26
N ASN A 34 -33.35 0.20 9.13
CA ASN A 34 -33.31 1.66 9.04
C ASN A 34 -32.74 2.31 10.30
N GLN A 35 -33.08 1.81 11.50
CA GLN A 35 -32.50 2.30 12.76
C GLN A 35 -31.00 2.00 12.88
N GLN A 36 -30.55 0.81 12.46
CA GLN A 36 -29.13 0.46 12.45
C GLN A 36 -28.35 1.32 11.45
N ASN A 37 -28.91 1.54 10.26
CA ASN A 37 -28.38 2.42 9.23
C ASN A 37 -28.22 3.85 9.74
N GLN A 38 -29.22 4.40 10.43
CA GLN A 38 -29.12 5.72 11.06
C GLN A 38 -28.03 5.78 12.14
N ARG A 39 -27.88 4.73 12.96
CA ARG A 39 -26.80 4.66 13.96
C ARG A 39 -25.41 4.63 13.31
N ILE A 40 -25.22 3.88 12.23
CA ILE A 40 -23.95 3.83 11.50
C ILE A 40 -23.62 5.21 10.92
N LEU A 41 -24.60 5.90 10.33
CA LEU A 41 -24.41 7.25 9.80
C LEU A 41 -24.00 8.22 10.91
N LEU A 42 -24.69 8.21 12.06
CA LEU A 42 -24.36 9.03 13.21
C LEU A 42 -22.94 8.74 13.71
N PHE A 43 -22.54 7.48 13.81
CA PHE A 43 -21.16 7.12 14.19
C PHE A 43 -20.11 7.62 13.21
N GLN A 44 -20.38 7.59 11.90
CA GLN A 44 -19.47 8.16 10.90
C GLN A 44 -19.32 9.67 11.07
N VAL A 45 -20.42 10.38 11.32
CA VAL A 45 -20.43 11.83 11.56
C VAL A 45 -19.69 12.17 12.85
N GLU A 46 -20.01 11.52 13.96
CA GLU A 46 -19.35 11.74 15.25
C GLU A 46 -17.85 11.49 15.16
N ARG A 47 -17.44 10.41 14.48
CA ARG A 47 -16.03 10.06 14.30
C ARG A 47 -15.30 11.13 13.50
N GLN A 48 -15.89 11.60 12.40
CA GLN A 48 -15.31 12.67 11.59
C GLN A 48 -15.17 13.97 12.37
N GLN A 49 -16.20 14.35 13.12
CA GLN A 49 -16.19 15.55 13.95
C GLN A 49 -15.12 15.47 15.04
N LEU A 50 -15.04 14.33 15.73
CA LEU A 50 -14.02 14.09 16.75
C LEU A 50 -12.62 14.13 16.12
N PHE A 51 -12.41 13.50 14.97
CA PHE A 51 -11.11 13.53 14.29
C PHE A 51 -10.68 14.95 13.89
N ASN A 52 -11.61 15.74 13.36
CA ASN A 52 -11.34 17.14 13.00
C ASN A 52 -10.92 17.96 14.24
N LEU A 53 -11.56 17.74 15.39
CA LEU A 53 -11.18 18.37 16.65
C LEU A 53 -9.75 17.99 17.06
N LEU A 54 -9.37 16.73 16.88
CA LEU A 54 -8.07 16.19 17.30
C LEU A 54 -6.89 16.73 16.50
N ILE A 55 -7.07 16.94 15.18
CA ILE A 55 -6.01 17.45 14.30
C ILE A 55 -5.47 18.81 14.78
N TYR A 56 -6.33 19.66 15.34
CA TYR A 56 -5.98 21.02 15.74
C TYR A 56 -5.75 21.19 17.24
N ASN A 57 -5.83 20.10 18.02
CA ASN A 57 -5.63 20.16 19.46
C ASN A 57 -4.15 19.94 19.84
N ASN A 58 -3.50 20.97 20.38
CA ASN A 58 -2.10 20.92 20.80
C ASN A 58 -1.82 19.93 21.94
N GLU A 59 -2.81 19.67 22.81
CA GLU A 59 -2.68 18.67 23.87
C GLU A 59 -2.64 17.26 23.31
N ILE A 60 -3.38 17.01 22.22
CA ILE A 60 -3.32 15.73 21.50
C ILE A 60 -1.98 15.55 20.81
N ILE A 61 -1.42 16.60 20.20
CA ILE A 61 -0.07 16.52 19.62
C ILE A 61 0.94 16.11 20.71
N SER A 62 0.85 16.72 21.89
CA SER A 62 1.70 16.41 23.04
C SER A 62 1.48 14.98 23.56
N LEU A 63 0.23 14.51 23.59
CA LEU A 63 -0.13 13.14 23.94
C LEU A 63 0.48 12.12 22.98
N LEU A 64 0.40 12.35 21.66
CA LEU A 64 0.94 11.44 20.65
C LEU A 64 2.46 11.31 20.74
N GLU A 65 3.18 12.41 21.01
CA GLU A 65 4.63 12.36 21.28
C GLU A 65 4.93 11.65 22.62
N ARG A 66 4.07 11.79 23.63
CA ARG A 66 4.20 11.02 24.89
C ARG A 66 4.05 9.53 24.64
N TRP A 67 3.01 9.09 23.92
CA TRP A 67 2.80 7.68 23.59
C TRP A 67 3.96 7.10 22.78
N LYS A 68 4.49 7.86 21.81
CA LYS A 68 5.70 7.48 21.08
C LYS A 68 6.89 7.25 22.02
N ASN A 69 7.10 8.11 23.02
CA ASN A 69 8.16 7.95 24.00
C ASN A 69 7.92 6.75 24.93
N ASP A 70 6.67 6.51 25.35
CA ASP A 70 6.30 5.33 26.14
C ASP A 70 6.61 4.04 25.37
N ILE A 71 6.22 3.98 24.09
CA ILE A 71 6.50 2.85 23.19
C ILE A 71 8.01 2.67 23.00
N LYS A 72 8.77 3.75 22.75
CA LYS A 72 10.25 3.69 22.68
C LYS A 72 10.87 3.14 23.96
N ASN A 73 10.38 3.59 25.12
CA ASN A 73 10.85 3.11 26.42
C ASN A 73 10.54 1.62 26.62
N ILE A 74 9.38 1.14 26.20
CA ILE A 74 9.02 -0.29 26.21
C ILE A 74 9.99 -1.08 25.32
N ILE A 75 10.27 -0.57 24.11
CA ILE A 75 11.20 -1.20 23.17
C ILE A 75 12.61 -1.31 23.78
N LEU A 76 13.11 -0.22 24.37
CA LEU A 76 14.45 -0.22 24.99
C LEU A 76 14.54 -1.14 26.20
N LYS A 77 13.50 -1.16 27.05
CA LYS A 77 13.47 -2.00 28.26
C LYS A 77 13.30 -3.48 27.95
N SER A 78 12.64 -3.83 26.85
CA SER A 78 12.47 -5.24 26.46
C SER A 78 13.76 -5.84 25.87
N MET A 79 14.74 -5.03 25.46
CA MET A 79 16.00 -5.53 24.91
C MET A 79 16.79 -6.35 25.94
N PRO A 80 17.17 -7.59 25.62
CA PRO A 80 17.93 -8.44 26.54
C PRO A 80 19.34 -7.88 26.75
N LYS A 81 19.82 -7.91 28.00
CA LYS A 81 21.18 -7.46 28.37
C LYS A 81 22.29 -8.33 27.79
N ARG A 82 22.01 -9.62 27.52
CA ARG A 82 22.94 -10.57 26.89
C ARG A 82 22.38 -11.04 25.56
N LYS A 83 23.14 -10.85 24.48
CA LYS A 83 22.74 -11.20 23.11
C LYS A 83 23.36 -12.53 22.71
N GLY A 84 22.67 -13.65 22.99
CA GLY A 84 23.03 -14.99 22.50
C GLY A 84 22.30 -15.34 21.19
N ASN A 85 22.56 -16.48 20.56
CA ASN A 85 22.10 -16.80 19.19
C ASN A 85 20.57 -16.72 18.94
N LEU A 86 19.72 -16.72 19.99
CA LEU A 86 18.26 -16.60 19.89
C LEU A 86 17.71 -15.27 20.43
N TRP A 87 18.57 -14.31 20.74
CA TRP A 87 18.19 -13.08 21.45
C TRP A 87 17.13 -12.28 20.72
N THR A 88 17.14 -12.25 19.39
CA THR A 88 16.16 -11.52 18.58
C THR A 88 14.77 -12.13 18.70
N THR A 89 14.64 -13.46 18.65
CA THR A 89 13.34 -14.15 18.77
C THR A 89 12.77 -14.00 20.18
N THR A 90 13.59 -14.18 21.20
CA THR A 90 13.21 -13.95 22.60
C THR A 90 12.83 -12.49 22.84
N TRP A 91 13.58 -11.55 22.25
CA TRP A 91 13.29 -10.13 22.34
C TRP A 91 11.97 -9.78 21.66
N ILE A 92 11.69 -10.28 20.45
CA ILE A 92 10.44 -10.02 19.74
C ILE A 92 9.24 -10.52 20.55
N SER A 93 9.29 -11.76 21.06
CA SER A 93 8.21 -12.32 21.87
C SER A 93 8.00 -11.53 23.18
N HIS A 94 9.10 -11.14 23.83
CA HIS A 94 9.03 -10.33 25.04
C HIS A 94 8.50 -8.92 24.76
N LEU A 95 8.95 -8.29 23.67
CA LEU A 95 8.48 -6.98 23.21
C LEU A 95 6.99 -7.02 22.89
N GLU A 96 6.52 -8.03 22.16
CA GLU A 96 5.10 -8.23 21.85
C GLU A 96 4.27 -8.33 23.13
N THR A 97 4.74 -9.10 24.12
CA THR A 97 4.10 -9.19 25.43
C THR A 97 4.03 -7.84 26.13
N CYS A 98 5.13 -7.08 26.15
CA CYS A 98 5.18 -5.76 26.79
C CYS A 98 4.26 -4.74 26.09
N LEU A 99 4.21 -4.74 24.76
CA LEU A 99 3.34 -3.86 23.98
C LEU A 99 1.86 -4.23 24.17
N ASN A 100 1.52 -5.52 24.16
CA ASN A 100 0.17 -6.00 24.44
C ASN A 100 -0.27 -5.60 25.85
N ASN A 101 0.60 -5.74 26.86
CA ASN A 101 0.29 -5.30 28.22
C ASN A 101 0.03 -3.78 28.28
N TYR A 102 0.82 -2.98 27.57
CA TYR A 102 0.59 -1.54 27.48
C TYR A 102 -0.75 -1.21 26.82
N LEU A 103 -1.09 -1.85 25.70
CA LEU A 103 -2.36 -1.65 25.01
C LEU A 103 -3.56 -2.13 25.86
N CYS A 104 -3.42 -3.24 26.57
CA CYS A 104 -4.47 -3.76 27.47
C CYS A 104 -4.61 -2.98 28.77
N SER A 105 -3.58 -2.22 29.21
CA SER A 105 -3.61 -1.47 30.46
C SER A 105 -4.66 -0.36 30.49
N GLY A 106 -5.09 0.14 29.32
CA GLY A 106 -6.02 1.26 29.21
C GLY A 106 -5.45 2.62 29.62
N ILE A 107 -4.19 2.69 30.07
CA ILE A 107 -3.54 3.94 30.53
C ILE A 107 -3.52 4.98 29.40
N TRP A 108 -3.20 4.56 28.18
CA TRP A 108 -3.24 5.43 27.01
C TRP A 108 -4.65 5.99 26.77
N PHE A 109 -5.70 5.17 26.94
CA PHE A 109 -7.07 5.62 26.74
C PHE A 109 -7.50 6.61 27.82
N GLN A 110 -7.10 6.39 29.08
CA GLN A 110 -7.36 7.33 30.17
C GLN A 110 -6.73 8.70 29.89
N GLN A 111 -5.45 8.73 29.48
CA GLN A 111 -4.76 9.97 29.11
C GLN A 111 -5.46 10.69 27.93
N PHE A 112 -5.96 9.94 26.95
CA PHE A 112 -6.75 10.50 25.86
C PHE A 112 -8.09 11.07 26.34
N GLN A 113 -8.77 10.39 27.26
CA GLN A 113 -10.04 10.85 27.80
C GLN A 113 -9.90 12.16 28.57
N GLU A 114 -8.85 12.31 29.38
CA GLU A 114 -8.59 13.55 30.14
C GLU A 114 -8.54 14.79 29.24
N ILE A 115 -7.98 14.65 28.03
CA ILE A 115 -7.88 15.72 27.03
C ILE A 115 -9.20 15.95 26.27
N ILE A 116 -10.04 14.91 26.11
CA ILE A 116 -11.18 14.94 25.18
C ILE A 116 -12.55 15.09 25.85
N ILE A 117 -12.66 14.75 27.14
CA ILE A 117 -13.84 14.99 27.95
C ILE A 117 -14.29 16.47 27.91
N PRO A 118 -13.40 17.48 27.97
CA PRO A 118 -13.81 18.88 27.96
C PRO A 118 -14.31 19.40 26.59
N HIS A 119 -13.98 18.70 25.49
CA HIS A 119 -14.04 19.28 24.14
C HIS A 119 -14.94 18.52 23.15
N SER A 120 -15.54 17.39 23.55
CA SER A 120 -16.42 16.64 22.63
C SER A 120 -17.60 15.96 23.33
N GLN A 121 -18.77 16.14 22.73
CA GLN A 121 -20.01 15.44 23.08
C GLN A 121 -20.10 14.04 22.44
N SER A 122 -19.07 13.60 21.70
CA SER A 122 -19.05 12.30 21.04
C SER A 122 -19.24 11.15 22.03
N SER A 123 -19.91 10.08 21.56
CA SER A 123 -20.15 8.90 22.39
C SER A 123 -18.84 8.25 22.86
N LEU A 124 -18.89 7.55 24.00
CA LEU A 124 -17.74 6.83 24.55
C LEU A 124 -17.18 5.80 23.57
N MET A 125 -18.04 5.16 22.77
CA MET A 125 -17.63 4.19 21.76
C MET A 125 -16.86 4.86 20.62
N THR A 126 -17.32 6.02 20.14
CA THR A 126 -16.58 6.82 19.16
C THR A 126 -15.22 7.24 19.69
N LYS A 127 -15.16 7.71 20.95
CA LYS A 127 -13.90 8.10 21.60
C LYS A 127 -12.91 6.93 21.70
N ARG A 128 -13.37 5.75 22.11
CA ARG A 128 -12.55 4.52 22.17
C ARG A 128 -12.01 4.12 20.81
N LEU A 129 -12.88 4.13 19.79
CA LEU A 129 -12.50 3.78 18.44
C LEU A 129 -11.41 4.71 17.91
N VAL A 130 -11.61 6.03 18.04
CA VAL A 130 -10.65 7.02 17.55
C VAL A 130 -9.31 6.93 18.30
N ALA A 131 -9.35 6.76 19.63
CA ALA A 131 -8.14 6.58 20.42
C ALA A 131 -7.37 5.30 20.02
N TYR A 132 -8.08 4.20 19.73
CA TYR A 132 -7.49 2.95 19.26
C TYR A 132 -6.76 3.12 17.92
N PHE A 133 -7.39 3.79 16.95
CA PHE A 133 -6.75 4.07 15.67
C PHE A 133 -5.52 4.99 15.82
N LEU A 134 -5.58 5.98 16.70
CA LEU A 134 -4.44 6.85 16.98
C LEU A 134 -3.26 6.09 17.61
N ILE A 135 -3.49 5.31 18.67
CA ILE A 135 -2.40 4.57 19.32
C ILE A 135 -1.78 3.52 18.40
N ASN A 136 -2.59 2.87 17.56
CA ASN A 136 -2.08 1.95 16.54
C ASN A 136 -1.19 2.65 15.51
N ARG A 137 -1.58 3.84 15.04
CA ARG A 137 -0.75 4.62 14.11
C ARG A 137 0.52 5.14 14.77
N VAL A 138 0.45 5.57 16.03
CA VAL A 138 1.65 5.93 16.80
C VAL A 138 2.59 4.73 16.91
N LEU A 139 2.07 3.55 17.24
CA LEU A 139 2.86 2.30 17.30
C LEU A 139 3.52 1.99 15.96
N GLU A 140 2.75 2.01 14.88
CA GLU A 140 3.24 1.75 13.53
C GLU A 140 4.36 2.74 13.14
N GLU A 141 4.12 4.05 13.27
CA GLU A 141 5.11 5.07 12.90
C GLU A 141 6.34 5.07 13.83
N THR A 142 6.17 4.66 15.09
CA THR A 142 7.29 4.55 16.04
C THR A 142 8.20 3.37 15.70
N ILE A 143 7.62 2.22 15.34
CA ILE A 143 8.38 1.00 14.97
C ILE A 143 8.94 1.11 13.55
N ARG A 144 8.19 1.69 12.60
CA ARG A 144 8.66 1.95 11.24
C ARG A 144 9.88 2.88 11.25
N GLY A 145 10.00 3.73 12.28
CA GLY A 145 11.09 4.68 12.44
C GLY A 145 11.01 5.81 11.41
N ASP A 146 11.92 6.79 11.55
CA ASP A 146 12.19 7.72 10.47
C ASP A 146 12.86 6.95 9.34
N HIS A 147 12.05 6.35 8.46
CA HIS A 147 12.49 6.19 7.09
C HIS A 147 12.74 7.61 6.59
N CYS A 148 13.98 8.10 6.75
CA CYS A 148 14.53 8.91 5.70
C CYS A 148 14.20 8.14 4.42
N GLU A 149 13.39 8.74 3.55
CA GLU A 149 13.59 8.51 2.13
C GLU A 149 15.09 8.79 1.92
N ASN A 150 15.91 7.75 2.00
CA ASN A 150 17.32 7.82 1.71
C ASN A 150 17.38 8.04 0.21
N LYS A 151 17.22 9.31 -0.19
CA LYS A 151 17.25 9.80 -1.58
C LYS A 151 18.60 9.59 -2.27
N SER A 152 19.52 8.83 -1.67
CA SER A 152 20.87 8.60 -2.18
C SER A 152 21.30 7.14 -2.21
N ILE A 153 20.39 6.17 -2.06
CA ILE A 153 20.70 4.77 -2.36
C ILE A 153 20.23 4.50 -3.78
N GLN A 154 21.14 4.08 -4.66
CA GLN A 154 20.81 3.61 -6.01
C GLN A 154 19.69 2.56 -5.88
N GLU A 155 18.46 2.89 -6.29
CA GLU A 155 17.29 2.01 -6.09
C GLU A 155 17.36 0.72 -6.93
N GLN A 156 18.35 0.64 -7.83
CA GLN A 156 18.60 -0.45 -8.75
C GLN A 156 20.07 -0.47 -9.18
N ALA A 157 20.54 -1.63 -9.61
CA ALA A 157 21.83 -1.80 -10.24
C ALA A 157 21.84 -1.24 -11.68
N ASP A 158 23.02 -1.27 -12.31
CA ASP A 158 23.15 -1.01 -13.73
C ASP A 158 22.21 -1.93 -14.54
N PRO A 159 21.29 -1.37 -15.37
CA PRO A 159 20.40 -2.14 -16.24
C PRO A 159 21.11 -3.11 -17.19
N THR A 160 22.39 -2.88 -17.47
CA THR A 160 23.23 -3.72 -18.34
C THR A 160 24.03 -4.77 -17.59
N LEU A 161 23.87 -4.87 -16.27
CA LEU A 161 24.62 -5.82 -15.44
C LEU A 161 24.36 -7.27 -15.86
N ILE A 162 25.46 -8.01 -16.06
CA ILE A 162 25.46 -9.43 -16.40
C ILE A 162 26.17 -10.16 -15.25
N PRO A 163 25.65 -11.31 -14.78
CA PRO A 163 26.33 -12.07 -13.75
C PRO A 163 27.73 -12.48 -14.20
N LYS A 164 28.73 -12.25 -13.35
CA LYS A 164 30.14 -12.58 -13.66
C LYS A 164 30.35 -14.07 -13.92
N THR A 165 29.63 -14.91 -13.20
CA THR A 165 29.68 -16.37 -13.31
C THR A 165 28.28 -16.93 -13.17
N ILE A 166 27.92 -17.88 -14.03
CA ILE A 166 26.67 -18.62 -13.89
C ILE A 166 26.85 -19.68 -12.80
N ILE A 167 25.92 -19.72 -11.85
CA ILE A 167 25.95 -20.70 -10.77
C ILE A 167 25.92 -22.13 -11.30
N THR A 168 26.72 -22.98 -10.67
CA THR A 168 26.68 -24.43 -10.88
C THR A 168 26.11 -25.05 -9.61
N LEU A 169 24.92 -25.63 -9.71
CA LEU A 169 24.28 -26.31 -8.59
C LEU A 169 24.62 -27.80 -8.60
N ASN A 170 24.82 -28.38 -7.42
CA ASN A 170 24.92 -29.84 -7.32
C ASN A 170 23.58 -30.51 -7.68
N ARG A 171 23.58 -31.83 -7.87
CA ARG A 171 22.38 -32.58 -8.31
C ARG A 171 21.14 -32.33 -7.44
N VAL A 172 21.32 -32.22 -6.12
CA VAL A 172 20.22 -32.03 -5.15
C VAL A 172 19.68 -30.61 -5.21
N GLU A 173 20.56 -29.61 -5.24
CA GLU A 173 20.21 -28.20 -5.36
C GLU A 173 19.57 -27.89 -6.71
N ALA A 174 20.09 -28.48 -7.80
CA ALA A 174 19.52 -28.36 -9.13
C ALA A 174 18.09 -28.91 -9.18
N SER A 175 17.81 -30.04 -8.51
CA SER A 175 16.45 -30.59 -8.42
C SER A 175 15.51 -29.67 -7.64
N LYS A 176 15.96 -29.11 -6.51
CA LYS A 176 15.16 -28.14 -5.73
C LYS A 176 14.92 -26.86 -6.52
N PHE A 177 15.93 -26.37 -7.21
CA PHE A 177 15.83 -25.19 -8.05
C PHE A 177 14.87 -25.40 -9.21
N SER A 178 14.96 -26.54 -9.90
CA SER A 178 14.04 -26.94 -10.97
C SER A 178 12.59 -26.99 -10.49
N TYR A 179 12.33 -27.46 -9.26
CA TYR A 179 10.99 -27.39 -8.65
C TYR A 179 10.49 -25.95 -8.46
N ILE A 180 11.33 -25.04 -7.97
CA ILE A 180 10.99 -23.61 -7.84
C ILE A 180 10.68 -23.01 -9.21
N VAL A 181 11.49 -23.33 -10.21
CA VAL A 181 11.30 -22.88 -11.60
C VAL A 181 9.99 -23.41 -12.18
N GLY A 182 9.70 -24.70 -11.98
CA GLY A 182 8.42 -25.31 -12.37
C GLY A 182 7.22 -24.63 -11.68
N TRP A 183 7.37 -24.24 -10.41
CA TRP A 183 6.35 -23.48 -9.68
C TRP A 183 6.11 -22.08 -10.27
N VAL A 184 7.16 -21.39 -10.72
CA VAL A 184 7.02 -20.08 -11.39
C VAL A 184 6.20 -20.23 -12.67
N LEU A 185 6.52 -21.22 -13.51
CA LEU A 185 5.77 -21.50 -14.74
C LEU A 185 4.32 -21.90 -14.45
N PHE A 186 4.11 -22.78 -13.48
CA PHE A 186 2.77 -23.16 -13.04
C PHE A 186 1.93 -21.94 -12.64
N LYS A 187 2.54 -20.98 -11.93
CA LYS A 187 1.88 -19.73 -11.56
C LYS A 187 1.53 -18.89 -12.78
N LEU A 188 2.48 -18.67 -13.69
CA LEU A 188 2.26 -17.90 -14.91
C LEU A 188 1.16 -18.50 -15.81
N ILE A 189 1.09 -19.83 -15.90
CA ILE A 189 0.15 -20.54 -16.79
C ILE A 189 -1.25 -20.67 -16.17
N LYS A 190 -1.36 -20.88 -14.84
CA LYS A 190 -2.62 -21.33 -14.23
C LYS A 190 -3.16 -20.50 -13.08
N ARG A 191 -2.34 -19.69 -12.40
CA ARG A 191 -2.71 -19.13 -11.08
C ARG A 191 -2.41 -17.65 -10.88
N ASP A 192 -1.77 -16.99 -11.83
CA ASP A 192 -1.54 -15.55 -11.75
C ASP A 192 -2.74 -14.78 -12.34
N TYR A 193 -3.45 -14.06 -11.49
CA TYR A 193 -4.67 -13.35 -11.90
C TYR A 193 -4.40 -12.31 -13.00
N LEU A 194 -3.28 -11.58 -12.88
CA LEU A 194 -2.93 -10.54 -13.85
C LEU A 194 -2.57 -11.13 -15.22
N MET A 195 -1.84 -12.26 -15.25
CA MET A 195 -1.68 -13.04 -16.48
C MET A 195 -3.02 -13.46 -17.06
N ASN A 196 -3.89 -14.08 -16.26
CA ASN A 196 -5.18 -14.61 -16.72
C ASN A 196 -6.12 -13.51 -17.27
N SER A 197 -6.00 -12.27 -16.77
CA SER A 197 -6.78 -11.12 -17.22
C SER A 197 -6.23 -10.44 -18.48
N HIS A 198 -5.04 -10.82 -18.95
CA HIS A 198 -4.42 -10.16 -20.09
C HIS A 198 -5.19 -10.48 -21.40
N PRO A 199 -5.48 -9.50 -22.27
CA PRO A 199 -6.25 -9.74 -23.51
C PRO A 199 -5.64 -10.83 -24.42
N LYS A 200 -4.31 -10.93 -24.44
CA LYS A 200 -3.55 -11.94 -25.20
C LYS A 200 -3.17 -13.19 -24.39
N PHE A 201 -3.84 -13.46 -23.27
CA PHE A 201 -3.47 -14.56 -22.35
C PHE A 201 -3.42 -15.93 -23.03
N SER A 202 -4.31 -16.22 -23.98
CA SER A 202 -4.32 -17.49 -24.73
C SER A 202 -2.99 -17.72 -25.46
N VAL A 203 -2.51 -16.72 -26.19
CA VAL A 203 -1.24 -16.74 -26.93
C VAL A 203 -0.05 -16.84 -25.96
N MET A 204 -0.06 -16.02 -24.91
CA MET A 204 0.96 -16.07 -23.84
C MET A 204 1.05 -17.46 -23.20
N CYS A 205 -0.09 -18.09 -22.94
CA CYS A 205 -0.15 -19.44 -22.36
C CYS A 205 0.43 -20.50 -23.29
N ILE A 206 0.20 -20.40 -24.60
CA ILE A 206 0.78 -21.34 -25.57
C ILE A 206 2.30 -21.25 -25.53
N LEU A 207 2.86 -20.04 -25.56
CA LEU A 207 4.32 -19.83 -25.47
C LEU A 207 4.91 -20.24 -24.12
N LEU A 208 4.19 -20.06 -23.01
CA LEU A 208 4.68 -20.53 -21.71
C LEU A 208 4.61 -22.06 -21.60
N ARG A 209 3.63 -22.68 -22.25
CA ARG A 209 3.48 -24.15 -22.28
C ARG A 209 4.54 -24.82 -23.14
N SER A 210 5.03 -24.21 -24.22
CA SER A 210 6.16 -24.76 -25.00
C SER A 210 7.45 -24.83 -24.19
N LEU A 211 7.59 -24.00 -23.14
CA LEU A 211 8.75 -23.98 -22.24
C LEU A 211 8.71 -25.03 -21.14
N CYS A 212 7.71 -25.90 -21.08
CA CYS A 212 7.58 -26.90 -20.03
C CYS A 212 6.79 -28.14 -20.46
N THR A 213 6.89 -29.20 -19.67
CA THR A 213 6.01 -30.37 -19.79
C THR A 213 5.15 -30.49 -18.54
N GLU A 214 3.85 -30.72 -18.74
CA GLU A 214 2.89 -30.92 -17.67
C GLU A 214 2.77 -32.43 -17.39
N LYS A 215 3.15 -32.86 -16.18
CA LYS A 215 2.96 -34.23 -15.70
C LYS A 215 1.88 -34.22 -14.62
N VAL A 216 0.84 -35.01 -14.83
CA VAL A 216 -0.21 -35.21 -13.83
C VAL A 216 0.07 -36.51 -13.10
N GLU A 217 0.33 -36.43 -11.81
CA GLU A 217 0.50 -37.60 -10.95
C GLU A 217 -0.74 -37.76 -10.07
N TYR A 218 -1.32 -38.96 -10.08
CA TYR A 218 -2.45 -39.30 -9.24
C TYR A 218 -1.95 -40.13 -8.07
N VAL A 219 -2.11 -39.61 -6.86
CA VAL A 219 -1.74 -40.32 -5.64
C VAL A 219 -2.97 -41.10 -5.16
N LEU A 220 -2.96 -42.41 -5.40
CA LEU A 220 -4.11 -43.29 -5.14
C LEU A 220 -4.56 -43.24 -3.66
N GLU A 221 -3.59 -43.13 -2.73
CA GLU A 221 -3.84 -43.14 -1.29
C GLU A 221 -4.56 -41.89 -0.79
N THR A 222 -4.29 -40.73 -1.39
CA THR A 222 -4.87 -39.44 -0.98
C THR A 222 -6.01 -38.99 -1.88
N LYS A 223 -6.31 -39.75 -2.95
CA LYS A 223 -7.21 -39.38 -4.05
C LYS A 223 -6.92 -37.96 -4.57
N SER A 224 -5.65 -37.56 -4.54
CA SER A 224 -5.23 -36.22 -4.93
C SER A 224 -4.53 -36.26 -6.28
N GLN A 225 -4.89 -35.30 -7.13
CA GLN A 225 -4.26 -35.06 -8.41
C GLN A 225 -3.23 -33.93 -8.23
N THR A 226 -1.96 -34.24 -8.44
CA THR A 226 -0.89 -33.25 -8.40
C THR A 226 -0.42 -32.97 -9.83
N THR A 227 -0.58 -31.72 -10.27
CA THR A 227 0.00 -31.25 -11.53
C THR A 227 1.41 -30.74 -11.27
N ILE A 228 2.40 -31.43 -11.83
CA ILE A 228 3.81 -31.06 -11.79
C ILE A 228 4.17 -30.43 -13.13
N ILE A 229 4.72 -29.22 -13.09
CA ILE A 229 5.29 -28.57 -14.27
C ILE A 229 6.79 -28.81 -14.26
N ILE A 230 7.29 -29.50 -15.28
CA ILE A 230 8.71 -29.77 -15.48
C ILE A 230 9.23 -28.73 -16.47
N PRO A 231 10.09 -27.79 -16.05
CA PRO A 231 10.60 -26.75 -16.92
C PRO A 231 11.56 -27.31 -17.98
N GLY A 232 11.49 -26.78 -19.21
CA GLY A 232 12.41 -27.09 -20.29
C GLY A 232 13.81 -26.53 -20.04
N SER A 233 14.81 -27.11 -20.71
CA SER A 233 16.22 -26.77 -20.52
C SER A 233 16.55 -25.29 -20.78
N GLU A 234 15.97 -24.69 -21.83
CA GLU A 234 16.17 -23.28 -22.17
C GLU A 234 15.68 -22.34 -21.06
N PHE A 235 14.48 -22.62 -20.53
CA PHE A 235 13.92 -21.82 -19.43
C PHE A 235 14.72 -22.01 -18.14
N VAL A 236 15.15 -23.24 -17.84
CA VAL A 236 16.02 -23.53 -16.70
C VAL A 236 17.34 -22.76 -16.81
N GLN A 237 17.98 -22.73 -17.98
CA GLN A 237 19.21 -21.97 -18.23
C GLN A 237 19.00 -20.46 -18.02
N PHE A 238 17.88 -19.91 -18.48
CA PHE A 238 17.52 -18.53 -18.18
C PHE A 238 17.39 -18.29 -16.68
N MET A 239 16.71 -19.18 -15.96
CA MET A 239 16.53 -19.05 -14.52
C MET A 239 17.85 -19.17 -13.76
N TYR A 240 18.81 -19.96 -14.24
CA TYR A 240 20.17 -19.97 -13.70
C TYR A 240 20.87 -18.62 -13.84
N ARG A 241 20.72 -17.94 -14.99
CA ARG A 241 21.25 -16.57 -15.18
C ARG A 241 20.59 -15.58 -14.24
N LEU A 242 19.26 -15.64 -14.12
CA LEU A 242 18.49 -14.81 -13.20
C LEU A 242 18.94 -15.02 -11.75
N GLU A 243 19.08 -16.26 -11.29
CA GLU A 243 19.52 -16.55 -9.93
C GLU A 243 20.98 -16.15 -9.68
N SER A 244 21.85 -16.30 -10.67
CA SER A 244 23.24 -15.85 -10.56
C SER A 244 23.31 -14.34 -10.33
N LEU A 245 22.51 -13.58 -11.08
CA LEU A 245 22.43 -12.14 -10.92
C LEU A 245 21.82 -11.77 -9.57
N VAL A 246 20.80 -12.50 -9.12
CA VAL A 246 20.22 -12.32 -7.79
C VAL A 246 21.26 -12.48 -6.69
N ILE A 247 22.10 -13.52 -6.75
CA ILE A 247 23.15 -13.77 -5.77
C ILE A 247 24.17 -12.62 -5.77
N GLU A 248 24.63 -12.19 -6.94
CA GLU A 248 25.59 -11.07 -7.07
C GLU A 248 25.00 -9.75 -6.54
N LEU A 249 23.72 -9.46 -6.84
CA LEU A 249 23.03 -8.30 -6.29
C LEU A 249 22.86 -8.38 -4.77
N PHE A 250 22.74 -9.59 -4.22
CA PHE A 250 22.59 -9.82 -2.79
C PHE A 250 23.87 -9.55 -1.99
N GLU A 251 25.04 -9.46 -2.64
CA GLU A 251 26.30 -9.11 -1.96
C GLU A 251 26.22 -7.75 -1.26
N LYS A 252 25.41 -6.82 -1.78
CA LYS A 252 25.15 -5.51 -1.18
C LYS A 252 24.23 -5.54 0.04
N HIS A 253 23.84 -6.70 0.57
CA HIS A 253 22.94 -6.78 1.72
C HIS A 253 23.46 -6.06 2.96
N ASN A 254 24.77 -6.03 3.18
CA ASN A 254 25.38 -5.30 4.31
C ASN A 254 25.23 -3.78 4.16
N GLU A 255 25.26 -3.27 2.93
CA GLU A 255 25.13 -1.84 2.61
C GLU A 255 23.65 -1.40 2.61
N LEU A 256 22.78 -2.25 2.06
CA LEU A 256 21.38 -1.91 1.79
C LEU A 256 20.43 -2.34 2.92
N GLY A 257 20.85 -3.26 3.77
CA GLY A 257 20.08 -3.78 4.91
C GLY A 257 18.66 -4.19 4.51
N PRO A 258 17.61 -3.57 5.09
CA PRO A 258 16.22 -3.92 4.81
C PRO A 258 15.78 -3.64 3.36
N ASN A 259 16.50 -2.78 2.64
CA ASN A 259 16.17 -2.43 1.25
C ASN A 259 16.73 -3.41 0.22
N ILE A 260 17.51 -4.41 0.63
CA ILE A 260 18.16 -5.35 -0.31
C ILE A 260 17.18 -6.06 -1.24
N LEU A 261 16.02 -6.48 -0.73
CA LEU A 261 15.03 -7.18 -1.55
C LEU A 261 14.40 -6.26 -2.61
N ARG A 262 14.13 -5.01 -2.23
CA ARG A 262 13.61 -3.99 -3.17
C ARG A 262 14.66 -3.66 -4.23
N TYR A 263 15.92 -3.51 -3.83
CA TYR A 263 17.04 -3.30 -4.74
C TYR A 263 17.18 -4.46 -5.74
N VAL A 264 17.17 -5.71 -5.27
CA VAL A 264 17.26 -6.89 -6.16
C VAL A 264 16.08 -6.94 -7.12
N GLU A 265 14.85 -6.77 -6.62
CA GLU A 265 13.64 -6.78 -7.45
C GLU A 265 13.69 -5.71 -8.54
N ASN A 266 13.98 -4.45 -8.17
CA ASN A 266 14.09 -3.35 -9.13
C ASN A 266 15.22 -3.56 -10.15
N SER A 267 16.36 -4.09 -9.70
CA SER A 267 17.51 -4.39 -10.56
C SER A 267 17.17 -5.48 -11.58
N LEU A 268 16.40 -6.49 -11.20
CA LEU A 268 15.93 -7.51 -12.14
C LEU A 268 14.92 -6.93 -13.12
N LEU A 269 13.90 -6.21 -12.64
CA LEU A 269 12.85 -5.65 -13.51
C LEU A 269 13.38 -4.69 -14.57
N THR A 270 14.46 -3.97 -14.25
CA THR A 270 15.12 -3.03 -15.18
C THR A 270 16.26 -3.65 -15.99
N ASN A 271 16.60 -4.92 -15.77
CA ASN A 271 17.72 -5.57 -16.46
C ASN A 271 17.41 -5.82 -17.95
N LEU A 272 18.13 -5.13 -18.82
CA LEU A 272 17.94 -5.19 -20.27
C LEU A 272 18.32 -6.55 -20.84
N HIS A 273 19.43 -7.14 -20.38
CA HIS A 273 19.92 -8.40 -20.94
C HIS A 273 19.01 -9.59 -20.57
N LEU A 274 18.58 -9.70 -19.31
CA LEU A 274 17.65 -10.73 -18.88
C LEU A 274 16.33 -10.61 -19.63
N ASN A 275 15.79 -9.39 -19.78
CA ASN A 275 14.57 -9.16 -20.53
C ASN A 275 14.71 -9.62 -22.00
N GLN A 276 15.77 -9.18 -22.70
CA GLN A 276 16.02 -9.60 -24.08
C GLN A 276 16.19 -11.12 -24.23
N THR A 277 16.93 -11.76 -23.32
CA THR A 277 17.11 -13.22 -23.31
C THR A 277 15.78 -13.93 -23.11
N PHE A 278 14.93 -13.41 -22.23
CA PHE A 278 13.61 -13.97 -21.98
C PHE A 278 12.69 -13.85 -23.20
N ILE A 279 12.68 -12.68 -23.85
CA ILE A 279 11.95 -12.45 -25.11
C ILE A 279 12.43 -13.43 -26.17
N GLN A 280 13.74 -13.63 -26.30
CA GLN A 280 14.31 -14.56 -27.27
C GLN A 280 13.84 -15.99 -27.02
N ILE A 281 13.85 -16.47 -25.77
CA ILE A 281 13.39 -17.82 -25.40
C ILE A 281 11.90 -18.00 -25.68
N LEU A 282 11.08 -16.99 -25.39
CA LEU A 282 9.65 -17.05 -25.71
C LEU A 282 9.40 -17.15 -27.21
N LYS A 283 10.13 -16.37 -28.02
CA LYS A 283 9.96 -16.31 -29.48
C LYS A 283 10.62 -17.48 -30.22
N SER A 284 11.71 -18.05 -29.71
CA SER A 284 12.34 -19.24 -30.29
C SER A 284 11.49 -20.50 -30.10
N SER A 285 10.61 -20.51 -29.10
CA SER A 285 9.77 -21.65 -28.76
C SER A 285 8.62 -21.93 -29.73
N ASN A 286 8.38 -21.07 -30.74
CA ASN A 286 7.36 -21.28 -31.78
C ASN A 286 7.85 -20.80 -33.16
N GLY A 287 7.72 -21.65 -34.18
CA GLY A 287 8.14 -21.35 -35.55
C GLY A 287 7.16 -20.51 -36.38
N GLU A 288 5.87 -20.43 -35.99
CA GLU A 288 4.82 -19.90 -36.90
C GLU A 288 3.85 -18.86 -36.29
N ASN A 289 3.78 -18.71 -34.95
CA ASN A 289 2.83 -17.78 -34.28
C ASN A 289 3.47 -16.50 -33.71
N ASN A 290 4.70 -16.17 -34.14
CA ASN A 290 5.50 -15.08 -33.57
C ASN A 290 5.01 -13.66 -33.90
N SER A 291 3.95 -13.51 -34.72
CA SER A 291 3.45 -12.21 -35.19
C SER A 291 2.43 -11.52 -34.27
N GLU A 292 1.91 -12.18 -33.23
CA GLU A 292 0.81 -11.62 -32.42
C GLU A 292 1.23 -10.91 -31.13
N LEU A 293 2.42 -11.22 -30.59
CA LEU A 293 2.93 -10.64 -29.34
C LEU A 293 3.95 -9.54 -29.62
N GLU A 294 3.63 -8.34 -29.15
CA GLU A 294 4.55 -7.20 -29.18
C GLU A 294 5.61 -7.36 -28.09
N ASN A 295 6.71 -6.60 -28.22
CA ASN A 295 7.76 -6.65 -27.19
C ASN A 295 7.25 -6.21 -25.81
N GLU A 296 6.23 -5.33 -25.75
CA GLU A 296 5.57 -4.94 -24.51
C GLU A 296 4.84 -6.11 -23.84
N ASP A 297 4.20 -6.97 -24.63
CA ASP A 297 3.53 -8.15 -24.11
C ASP A 297 4.55 -9.16 -23.54
N CYS A 298 5.66 -9.39 -24.22
CA CYS A 298 6.72 -10.27 -23.72
C CYS A 298 7.39 -9.67 -22.46
N LYS A 299 7.56 -8.35 -22.41
CA LYS A 299 8.05 -7.63 -21.23
C LYS A 299 7.09 -7.79 -20.04
N PHE A 300 5.78 -7.73 -20.26
CA PHE A 300 4.79 -8.01 -19.22
C PHE A 300 4.98 -9.40 -18.62
N ILE A 301 5.13 -10.44 -19.46
CA ILE A 301 5.36 -11.83 -19.00
C ILE A 301 6.66 -11.91 -18.18
N TYR A 302 7.73 -11.24 -18.64
CA TYR A 302 9.01 -11.17 -17.94
C TYR A 302 8.86 -10.56 -16.54
N GLU A 303 8.18 -9.41 -16.42
CA GLU A 303 7.94 -8.75 -15.13
C GLU A 303 7.15 -9.65 -14.18
N ARG A 304 6.11 -10.34 -14.69
CA ARG A 304 5.37 -11.33 -13.89
C ARG A 304 6.28 -12.47 -13.42
N CYS A 305 7.15 -12.97 -14.29
CA CYS A 305 8.11 -14.03 -13.96
C CYS A 305 9.04 -13.59 -12.81
N VAL A 306 9.65 -12.41 -12.91
CA VAL A 306 10.52 -11.84 -11.86
C VAL A 306 9.77 -11.69 -10.54
N LEU A 307 8.57 -11.11 -10.54
CA LEU A 307 7.79 -10.89 -9.32
C LEU A 307 7.36 -12.19 -8.63
N ILE A 308 6.94 -13.20 -9.41
CA ILE A 308 6.57 -14.52 -8.89
C ILE A 308 7.81 -15.22 -8.32
N TYR A 309 8.93 -15.13 -9.02
CA TYR A 309 10.20 -15.68 -8.57
C TYR A 309 10.65 -15.07 -7.24
N MET A 310 10.71 -13.73 -7.16
CA MET A 310 11.10 -12.99 -5.96
C MET A 310 10.18 -13.32 -4.77
N LYS A 311 8.87 -13.42 -4.99
CA LYS A 311 7.91 -13.85 -3.95
C LYS A 311 8.12 -15.30 -3.49
N SER A 312 8.50 -16.19 -4.41
CA SER A 312 8.78 -17.60 -4.10
C SER A 312 10.07 -17.71 -3.29
N ARG A 313 11.12 -16.98 -3.69
CA ARG A 313 12.40 -16.89 -3.00
C ARG A 313 12.33 -16.17 -1.66
N GLN A 314 11.48 -15.15 -1.50
CA GLN A 314 11.30 -14.48 -0.21
C GLN A 314 10.89 -15.47 0.89
N LYS A 315 10.17 -16.56 0.57
CA LYS A 315 9.85 -17.61 1.55
C LYS A 315 11.05 -18.50 1.88
N THR A 316 11.92 -18.77 0.91
CA THR A 316 13.14 -19.57 1.07
C THR A 316 14.28 -18.79 1.73
N TRP A 317 14.48 -17.51 1.38
CA TRP A 317 15.46 -16.65 2.03
C TRP A 317 15.07 -16.32 3.47
N ARG A 318 13.76 -16.34 3.79
CA ARG A 318 13.29 -16.35 5.18
C ARG A 318 13.75 -17.56 5.99
N SER A 319 14.00 -18.72 5.35
CA SER A 319 14.49 -19.91 6.05
C SER A 319 16.03 -20.03 6.03
N VAL A 320 16.72 -19.30 5.14
CA VAL A 320 18.19 -19.34 5.01
C VAL A 320 18.85 -18.21 5.82
N ASN A 321 18.15 -17.11 6.08
CA ASN A 321 18.61 -16.07 7.00
C ASN A 321 17.92 -16.22 8.36
N ASN A 322 18.69 -16.57 9.39
CA ASN A 322 18.36 -16.41 10.82
C ASN A 322 18.05 -14.93 11.22
N TYR A 323 17.94 -14.02 10.25
CA TYR A 323 17.71 -12.59 10.41
C TYR A 323 16.34 -12.11 9.91
N ILE A 324 15.45 -13.00 9.46
CA ILE A 324 14.05 -12.64 9.16
C ILE A 324 13.15 -13.58 9.94
N PRO A 325 12.25 -13.08 10.82
CA PRO A 325 11.48 -13.95 11.71
C PRO A 325 10.75 -15.04 10.94
N GLU A 326 10.99 -16.29 11.32
CA GLU A 326 10.18 -17.44 10.94
C GLU A 326 8.72 -17.15 11.29
N LYS A 327 7.80 -17.78 10.55
CA LYS A 327 6.36 -17.70 10.84
C LYS A 327 6.08 -18.21 12.26
N GLY A 328 6.12 -17.30 13.22
CA GLY A 328 5.51 -17.47 14.52
C GLY A 328 4.00 -17.49 14.34
N THR A 329 3.40 -18.53 14.91
CA THR A 329 1.96 -18.73 15.15
C THR A 329 1.19 -17.42 15.26
N ALA A 330 0.18 -17.24 14.39
CA ALA A 330 -0.87 -16.22 14.42
C ALA A 330 -0.49 -14.87 15.06
N SER A 331 0.57 -14.23 14.57
CA SER A 331 0.98 -12.88 14.98
C SER A 331 0.31 -11.81 14.12
N LEU A 332 0.31 -10.57 14.62
CA LEU A 332 -0.08 -9.26 14.03
C LEU A 332 -0.11 -9.15 12.49
N ARG A 333 0.75 -9.89 11.79
CA ARG A 333 0.79 -10.05 10.33
C ARG A 333 -0.49 -10.65 9.72
N GLU A 334 -1.14 -11.60 10.39
CA GLU A 334 -2.43 -12.14 9.95
C GLU A 334 -3.55 -11.12 10.14
N SER A 335 -3.55 -10.38 11.25
CA SER A 335 -4.45 -9.24 11.47
C SER A 335 -4.26 -8.15 10.42
N LEU A 336 -3.02 -7.82 10.03
CA LEU A 336 -2.70 -6.86 8.96
C LEU A 336 -3.04 -7.38 7.56
N LYS A 337 -2.95 -8.69 7.31
CA LYS A 337 -3.41 -9.31 6.05
C LYS A 337 -4.93 -9.32 5.92
N VAL A 338 -5.64 -9.60 7.01
CA VAL A 338 -7.11 -9.51 7.08
C VAL A 338 -7.55 -8.06 6.86
N MET A 339 -6.81 -7.09 7.42
CA MET A 339 -7.04 -5.67 7.17
C MET A 339 -6.88 -5.28 5.69
N ASN A 340 -5.88 -5.84 4.99
CA ASN A 340 -5.69 -5.64 3.55
C ASN A 340 -6.66 -6.42 2.64
N HIS A 341 -7.29 -7.50 3.13
CA HIS A 341 -8.32 -8.25 2.38
C HIS A 341 -9.74 -7.70 2.60
N ASN A 342 -9.91 -6.78 3.56
CA ASN A 342 -11.18 -6.09 3.82
C ASN A 342 -11.35 -4.80 2.98
N HIS A 343 -10.47 -4.53 2.01
CA HIS A 343 -10.88 -3.69 0.89
C HIS A 343 -11.96 -4.43 0.10
N PRO A 344 -13.16 -3.86 -0.11
CA PRO A 344 -14.15 -4.47 -0.98
C PRO A 344 -13.51 -4.70 -2.35
N THR A 345 -13.49 -5.96 -2.77
CA THR A 345 -13.06 -6.37 -4.12
C THR A 345 -14.21 -6.10 -5.10
N THR A 346 -14.74 -4.88 -5.07
CA THR A 346 -15.85 -4.43 -5.92
C THR A 346 -15.50 -3.08 -6.53
N ALA A 347 -14.45 -3.08 -7.34
CA ALA A 347 -14.20 -2.05 -8.35
C ALA A 347 -13.38 -2.63 -9.51
N LEU A 348 -13.75 -3.83 -9.98
CA LEU A 348 -13.54 -4.21 -11.37
C LEU A 348 -14.83 -3.88 -12.10
N ASN A 349 -15.00 -2.60 -12.42
CA ASN A 349 -15.72 -2.13 -13.59
C ASN A 349 -15.35 -0.67 -13.84
N GLU A 350 -14.85 -0.44 -15.05
CA GLU A 350 -14.64 0.83 -15.74
C GLU A 350 -13.47 1.72 -15.33
N ASN A 351 -12.60 1.92 -16.34
CA ASN A 351 -11.62 2.98 -16.58
C ASN A 351 -11.90 4.36 -15.96
N LYS A 352 -11.86 4.48 -14.64
CA LYS A 352 -11.71 5.75 -13.93
C LYS A 352 -10.68 5.55 -12.84
N LYS A 353 -9.56 6.28 -12.93
CA LYS A 353 -8.69 6.54 -11.77
C LYS A 353 -9.62 6.89 -10.59
N PRO A 354 -9.46 6.29 -9.40
CA PRO A 354 -10.29 6.65 -8.26
C PRO A 354 -10.01 8.13 -7.97
N THR A 355 -10.95 9.00 -8.31
CA THR A 355 -10.85 10.42 -7.99
C THR A 355 -10.97 10.55 -6.47
N ILE A 356 -9.82 10.70 -5.81
CA ILE A 356 -9.61 10.87 -4.36
C ILE A 356 -10.34 12.11 -3.83
N ILE A 357 -10.76 13.02 -4.71
CA ILE A 357 -11.36 14.31 -4.39
C ILE A 357 -12.87 14.25 -4.72
N LYS A 358 -13.74 14.27 -3.70
CA LYS A 358 -15.20 14.35 -3.86
C LYS A 358 -15.76 15.58 -3.13
N LYS A 359 -16.66 16.33 -3.79
CA LYS A 359 -17.31 17.55 -3.24
C LYS A 359 -18.02 17.33 -1.90
N VAL A 360 -18.62 16.16 -1.70
CA VAL A 360 -19.28 15.75 -0.44
C VAL A 360 -18.35 15.63 0.77
N ASN A 361 -17.03 15.77 0.57
CA ASN A 361 -16.02 15.73 1.63
C ASN A 361 -15.54 17.12 2.07
N LEU A 362 -16.10 18.21 1.53
CA LEU A 362 -15.79 19.56 2.01
C LEU A 362 -16.49 19.86 3.33
N PRO A 363 -15.77 20.37 4.35
CA PRO A 363 -16.37 20.88 5.58
C PRO A 363 -17.42 21.97 5.32
N THR A 364 -18.45 22.03 6.17
CA THR A 364 -19.48 23.09 6.11
C THR A 364 -18.94 24.45 6.55
N ASN A 365 -17.91 24.48 7.41
CA ASN A 365 -17.28 25.70 7.87
C ASN A 365 -16.36 26.30 6.77
N PRO A 366 -16.57 27.58 6.36
CA PRO A 366 -15.80 28.24 5.29
C PRO A 366 -14.29 28.20 5.46
N THR A 367 -13.80 28.45 6.67
CA THR A 367 -12.37 28.43 7.00
C THR A 367 -11.77 27.04 6.86
N HIS A 368 -12.47 26.01 7.36
CA HIS A 368 -12.00 24.64 7.27
C HIS A 368 -12.03 24.09 5.84
N ALA A 369 -13.03 24.45 5.04
CA ALA A 369 -13.06 24.00 3.66
C ALA A 369 -12.05 24.74 2.79
N LEU A 370 -11.71 26.00 3.09
CA LEU A 370 -10.58 26.67 2.45
C LEU A 370 -9.28 25.89 2.67
N GLU A 371 -8.99 25.46 3.91
CA GLU A 371 -7.81 24.64 4.20
C GLU A 371 -7.86 23.29 3.49
N GLN A 372 -9.03 22.64 3.44
CA GLN A 372 -9.20 21.40 2.70
C GLN A 372 -8.93 21.56 1.19
N LEU A 373 -9.43 22.64 0.58
CA LEU A 373 -9.19 22.97 -0.83
C LEU A 373 -7.70 23.24 -1.09
N ARG A 374 -7.00 23.87 -0.15
CA ARG A 374 -5.55 24.12 -0.24
C ARG A 374 -4.77 22.81 -0.29
N ILE A 375 -5.14 21.84 0.55
CA ILE A 375 -4.52 20.52 0.56
C ILE A 375 -4.76 19.81 -0.78
N TRP A 376 -6.00 19.85 -1.29
CA TRP A 376 -6.35 19.21 -2.56
C TRP A 376 -5.68 19.85 -3.77
N ALA A 377 -5.46 21.17 -3.76
CA ALA A 377 -4.77 21.88 -4.83
C ALA A 377 -3.28 21.47 -4.98
N GLN A 378 -2.68 20.82 -3.97
CA GLN A 378 -1.31 20.31 -4.00
C GLN A 378 -1.20 18.89 -4.59
N LEU A 379 -2.32 18.21 -4.86
CA LEU A 379 -2.33 16.85 -5.39
C LEU A 379 -2.06 16.82 -6.91
N GLU A 380 -1.43 15.73 -7.37
CA GLU A 380 -1.22 15.49 -8.79
C GLU A 380 -2.57 15.26 -9.50
N GLY A 381 -2.83 15.99 -10.60
CA GLY A 381 -4.12 15.95 -11.29
C GLY A 381 -5.24 16.80 -10.65
N ALA A 382 -4.90 17.73 -9.75
CA ALA A 382 -5.87 18.63 -9.11
C ALA A 382 -6.69 19.46 -10.11
N GLU A 383 -6.08 19.96 -11.20
CA GLU A 383 -6.81 20.75 -12.21
C GLU A 383 -7.94 19.97 -12.88
N GLU A 384 -7.68 18.74 -13.31
CA GLU A 384 -8.69 17.87 -13.92
C GLU A 384 -9.79 17.52 -12.90
N SER A 385 -9.39 17.27 -11.65
CA SER A 385 -10.31 16.94 -10.57
C SER A 385 -11.23 18.12 -10.22
N PHE A 386 -10.69 19.34 -10.09
CA PHE A 386 -11.48 20.55 -9.82
C PHE A 386 -12.41 20.90 -10.97
N ALA A 387 -11.96 20.72 -12.22
CA ALA A 387 -12.79 20.95 -13.40
C ALA A 387 -14.01 20.01 -13.46
N LYS A 388 -13.83 18.74 -13.03
CA LYS A 388 -14.92 17.76 -12.92
C LYS A 388 -15.81 18.02 -11.71
N MET A 389 -15.24 18.43 -10.59
CA MET A 389 -15.91 18.51 -9.29
C MET A 389 -16.79 19.75 -9.10
N PHE A 390 -16.35 20.92 -9.58
CA PHE A 390 -17.05 22.18 -9.33
C PHE A 390 -17.85 22.65 -10.53
N THR A 391 -19.01 23.25 -10.31
CA THR A 391 -19.76 23.95 -11.36
C THR A 391 -19.10 25.29 -11.70
N VAL A 392 -19.51 25.92 -12.82
CA VAL A 392 -18.97 27.23 -13.22
C VAL A 392 -19.33 28.32 -12.20
N SER A 393 -20.55 28.28 -11.64
CA SER A 393 -21.00 29.20 -10.59
C SER A 393 -20.20 29.06 -9.31
N GLU A 394 -19.87 27.84 -8.90
CA GLU A 394 -19.04 27.57 -7.72
C GLU A 394 -17.60 28.04 -7.91
N LEU A 395 -17.02 27.82 -9.08
CA LEU A 395 -15.67 28.33 -9.39
C LEU A 395 -15.65 29.87 -9.41
N LEU A 396 -16.69 30.50 -9.96
CA LEU A 396 -16.84 31.96 -9.91
C LEU A 396 -17.00 32.47 -8.48
N TRP A 397 -17.74 31.74 -7.64
CA TRP A 397 -17.86 32.06 -6.22
C TRP A 397 -16.49 31.98 -5.53
N LEU A 398 -15.71 30.91 -5.76
CA LEU A 398 -14.36 30.77 -5.20
C LEU A 398 -13.43 31.89 -5.64
N VAL A 399 -13.47 32.29 -6.92
CA VAL A 399 -12.67 33.41 -7.43
C VAL A 399 -13.06 34.72 -6.74
N ARG A 400 -14.37 34.97 -6.55
CA ARG A 400 -14.86 36.13 -5.77
C ARG A 400 -14.48 36.05 -4.30
N ALA A 401 -14.50 34.86 -3.70
CA ALA A 401 -14.13 34.64 -2.31
C ALA A 401 -12.66 35.02 -2.06
N PHE A 402 -11.78 34.88 -3.05
CA PHE A 402 -10.40 35.39 -2.99
C PHE A 402 -10.25 36.90 -3.27
N GLY A 403 -11.35 37.63 -3.46
CA GLY A 403 -11.31 39.06 -3.82
C GLY A 403 -10.84 39.32 -5.25
N VAL A 404 -10.81 38.30 -6.12
CA VAL A 404 -10.34 38.42 -7.51
C VAL A 404 -11.53 38.69 -8.44
N SER A 405 -11.42 39.71 -9.28
CA SER A 405 -12.37 39.95 -10.38
C SER A 405 -11.91 39.27 -11.65
N THR A 406 -12.83 38.59 -12.34
CA THR A 406 -12.55 37.93 -13.63
C THR A 406 -13.71 38.09 -14.59
N ALA A 407 -13.40 38.39 -15.86
CA ALA A 407 -14.39 38.40 -16.95
C ALA A 407 -14.63 36.99 -17.53
N TYR A 408 -13.82 36.00 -17.14
CA TYR A 408 -13.88 34.65 -17.70
C TYR A 408 -15.04 33.84 -17.11
N LYS A 409 -15.77 33.13 -17.98
CA LYS A 409 -16.92 32.27 -17.58
C LYS A 409 -16.72 30.79 -17.90
N ARG A 410 -15.53 30.36 -18.33
CA ARG A 410 -15.23 28.97 -18.72
C ARG A 410 -14.35 28.28 -17.68
N LYS A 411 -14.66 27.02 -17.34
CA LYS A 411 -13.91 26.21 -16.35
C LYS A 411 -12.41 26.17 -16.63
N GLN A 412 -12.00 26.01 -17.89
CA GLN A 412 -10.60 25.96 -18.32
C GLN A 412 -9.78 27.18 -17.88
N LYS A 413 -10.40 28.36 -17.74
CA LYS A 413 -9.73 29.58 -17.27
C LYS A 413 -9.93 29.83 -15.77
N LEU A 414 -11.03 29.38 -15.19
CA LEU A 414 -11.34 29.58 -13.77
C LEU A 414 -10.54 28.65 -12.86
N VAL A 415 -10.37 27.38 -13.24
CA VAL A 415 -9.68 26.38 -12.42
C VAL A 415 -8.22 26.76 -12.13
N PRO A 416 -7.40 27.21 -13.10
CA PRO A 416 -6.04 27.66 -12.82
C PRO A 416 -5.98 28.86 -11.87
N ILE A 417 -6.93 29.80 -11.97
CA ILE A 417 -7.00 30.98 -11.08
C ILE A 417 -7.27 30.53 -9.64
N VAL A 418 -8.24 29.62 -9.45
CA VAL A 418 -8.58 29.07 -8.13
C VAL A 418 -7.39 28.30 -7.54
N ILE A 419 -6.78 27.40 -8.31
CA ILE A 419 -5.64 26.59 -7.85
C ILE A 419 -4.43 27.47 -7.52
N SER A 420 -4.14 28.50 -8.33
CA SER A 420 -3.05 29.43 -8.03
C SER A 420 -3.26 30.16 -6.71
N ASN A 421 -4.48 30.66 -6.44
CA ASN A 421 -4.79 31.33 -5.18
C ASN A 421 -4.72 30.37 -3.97
N LEU A 422 -5.19 29.14 -4.15
CA LEU A 422 -5.08 28.09 -3.13
C LEU A 422 -3.61 27.74 -2.82
N LYS A 423 -2.77 27.57 -3.85
CA LYS A 423 -1.33 27.29 -3.69
C LYS A 423 -0.59 28.46 -3.03
N ASN A 424 -0.98 29.69 -3.34
CA ASN A 424 -0.40 30.91 -2.77
C ASN A 424 -0.98 31.26 -1.38
N LYS A 425 -1.87 30.44 -0.83
CA LYS A 425 -2.52 30.63 0.47
C LYS A 425 -3.25 31.98 0.61
N THR A 426 -3.81 32.49 -0.49
CA THR A 426 -4.68 33.68 -0.46
C THR A 426 -5.86 33.43 0.49
N LEU A 427 -6.19 34.40 1.35
CA LEU A 427 -7.30 34.31 2.29
C LEU A 427 -8.63 34.58 1.59
N PHE A 428 -9.73 34.05 2.15
CA PHE A 428 -11.06 34.51 1.77
C PHE A 428 -11.35 35.90 2.33
N ILE A 429 -12.12 36.70 1.59
CA ILE A 429 -12.69 37.95 2.09
C ILE A 429 -13.69 37.68 3.22
N GLU A 430 -13.83 38.61 4.15
CA GLU A 430 -14.73 38.46 5.32
C GLU A 430 -16.18 38.17 4.90
N GLU A 431 -16.69 38.86 3.87
CA GLU A 431 -18.04 38.63 3.31
C GLU A 431 -18.25 37.17 2.84
N ALA A 432 -17.19 36.50 2.38
CA ALA A 432 -17.26 35.10 1.95
C ALA A 432 -17.23 34.12 3.13
N LEU A 433 -16.59 34.49 4.24
CA LEU A 433 -16.58 33.72 5.48
C LEU A 433 -17.92 33.82 6.23
N GLU A 434 -18.58 34.96 6.18
CA GLU A 434 -19.87 35.20 6.85
C GLU A 434 -21.04 34.43 6.23
N LYS A 435 -20.97 34.08 4.94
CA LYS A 435 -22.08 33.42 4.23
C LYS A 435 -22.40 32.00 4.70
N ASN A 436 -21.60 31.40 5.59
CA ASN A 436 -21.81 30.09 6.28
C ASN A 436 -22.19 28.87 5.41
N ALA A 437 -22.29 29.02 4.09
CA ALA A 437 -22.53 27.99 3.11
C ALA A 437 -21.59 28.25 1.92
N ILE A 438 -20.61 27.35 1.74
CA ILE A 438 -19.51 27.54 0.79
C ILE A 438 -19.96 27.30 -0.66
N PHE A 439 -20.98 26.46 -0.83
CA PHE A 439 -21.55 26.13 -2.13
C PHE A 439 -23.05 26.24 -1.96
N MET A 440 -23.57 27.44 -2.22
CA MET A 440 -25.01 27.71 -2.25
C MET A 440 -25.70 26.65 -3.13
N GLU A 441 -26.82 26.13 -2.62
CA GLU A 441 -27.60 24.96 -3.09
C GLU A 441 -27.46 24.57 -4.56
#